data_AF-A0A1M6MGD0-F1
#
_entry.id   AF-A0A1M6MGD0-F1
#
_cell.length_a   1.000
_cell.length_b   1.000
_cell.length_c   1.000
_cell.angle_alpha   90.00
_cell.angle_beta   90.00
_cell.angle_gamma   90.00
#
_symmetry.space_group_name_H-M   'P 1'
#
loop_
_entity.id
_entity.type
_entity.pdbx_description
1 polymer ?
#
loop_
_entity_poly.entity_id
_entity_poly.type
_entity_poly.pdbx_seq_one_letter_code
_entity_poly.pdbx_strand_id
1 'polypeptide(L)' 'MYLEDELKIPIISQGLLEYLETSFGIDTLLTQKAKNNDEHMGYIKGVREVLGRLRAIHESQNEQGD' A
#
# COMPACT_ATOMS: atom_id res chain seq x y z
N MET A 1 14.27 -30.68 -0.85
CA MET A 1 13.02 -30.03 -1.28
C MET A 1 13.22 -28.55 -1.05
N TYR A 2 13.73 -27.83 -2.05
CA TYR A 2 14.02 -26.40 -1.95
C TYR A 2 12.72 -25.65 -2.27
N LEU A 3 11.94 -25.34 -1.23
CA LEU A 3 10.80 -24.41 -1.33
C LEU A 3 11.23 -22.97 -1.05
N GLU A 4 12.53 -22.73 -0.91
CA GLU A 4 13.16 -21.41 -0.81
C GLU A 4 13.37 -20.80 -2.22
N ASP A 5 12.44 -21.04 -3.15
CA ASP A 5 12.31 -20.17 -4.31
C ASP A 5 11.91 -18.81 -3.77
N GLU A 6 12.93 -17.98 -3.54
CA GLU A 6 12.91 -16.55 -3.32
C GLU A 6 11.55 -15.96 -3.67
N LEU A 7 10.75 -15.64 -2.65
CA LEU A 7 9.57 -14.79 -2.83
C LEU A 7 10.09 -13.46 -3.37
N LYS A 8 10.14 -13.35 -4.70
CA LYS A 8 10.63 -12.17 -5.40
C LYS A 8 9.82 -11.00 -4.89
N ILE A 9 10.53 -10.02 -4.32
CA ILE A 9 9.90 -8.79 -3.85
C ILE A 9 9.13 -8.19 -5.05
N PRO A 10 7.83 -7.93 -4.92
CA PRO A 10 7.02 -7.48 -6.04
C PRO A 10 7.49 -6.10 -6.50
N ILE A 11 7.65 -5.91 -7.82
CA ILE A 11 7.98 -4.61 -8.40
C ILE A 11 6.78 -3.68 -8.23
N ILE A 12 6.99 -2.54 -7.57
CA ILE A 12 5.98 -1.51 -7.41
C ILE A 12 6.44 -0.33 -8.24
N SER A 13 5.72 -0.01 -9.32
CA SER A 13 6.05 1.17 -10.12
C SER A 13 5.58 2.45 -9.43
N GLN A 14 6.29 3.56 -9.65
CA GLN A 14 5.91 4.88 -9.15
C GLN A 14 4.46 5.23 -9.54
N GLY A 15 4.08 5.00 -10.79
CA GLY A 15 2.73 5.29 -11.27
C GLY A 15 1.63 4.44 -10.60
N LEU A 16 1.93 3.18 -10.23
CA LEU A 16 0.98 2.37 -9.45
C LEU A 16 0.81 2.94 -8.04
N LEU A 17 1.92 3.33 -7.40
CA LEU A 17 1.89 3.90 -6.05
C LEU A 17 1.10 5.22 -6.03
N GLU A 18 1.37 6.13 -6.96
CA GLU A 18 0.65 7.41 -7.10
C GLU A 18 -0.84 7.23 -7.34
N TYR A 19 -1.21 6.28 -8.21
CA TYR A 19 -2.61 5.94 -8.46
C TYR A 19 -3.31 5.47 -7.18
N LEU A 20 -2.69 4.58 -6.42
CA LEU A 20 -3.26 4.04 -5.19
C LEU A 20 -3.34 5.11 -4.09
N GLU A 21 -2.32 5.96 -3.95
CA GLU A 21 -2.33 7.06 -2.99
C GLU A 21 -3.38 8.13 -3.31
N THR A 22 -3.66 8.37 -4.58
CA THR A 22 -4.75 9.26 -5.01
C THR A 22 -6.12 8.62 -4.77
N SER A 23 -6.28 7.36 -5.19
CA SER A 23 -7.56 6.63 -5.14
C SER A 23 -7.97 6.25 -3.72
N PHE A 24 -6.99 6.02 -2.85
CA PHE A 24 -7.20 5.57 -1.47
C PHE A 24 -6.55 6.53 -0.45
N GLY A 25 -6.34 7.78 -0.86
CA GLY A 25 -5.85 8.85 0.00
C GLY A 25 -6.85 9.19 1.10
N ILE A 26 -6.37 9.83 2.18
CA ILE A 26 -7.18 10.11 3.35
C ILE A 26 -8.45 10.91 3.01
N ASP A 27 -8.35 11.87 2.10
CA ASP A 27 -9.49 12.69 1.68
C ASP A 27 -10.59 11.84 1.02
N THR A 28 -10.21 10.91 0.15
CA THR A 28 -11.15 9.96 -0.48
C THR A 28 -11.76 9.04 0.58
N LEU A 29 -10.95 8.52 1.50
CA LEU A 29 -11.42 7.61 2.54
C LEU A 29 -12.40 8.27 3.50
N LEU A 30 -12.19 9.54 3.87
CA LEU A 30 -13.10 10.28 4.76
C LEU A 30 -14.50 10.44 4.17
N THR A 31 -14.64 10.38 2.84
CA THR A 31 -15.94 10.48 2.15
C THR A 31 -16.64 9.14 1.93
N GLN A 32 -15.97 8.01 2.21
CA GLN A 32 -16.58 6.69 2.04
C GLN A 32 -17.68 6.42 3.07
N LYS A 33 -18.73 5.72 2.63
CA LYS A 33 -19.77 5.21 3.51
C LYS A 33 -19.26 4.00 4.29
N ALA A 34 -19.43 4.02 5.61
CA ALA A 34 -19.22 2.89 6.50
C ALA A 34 -20.50 2.65 7.33
N LYS A 35 -20.68 1.45 7.91
CA LYS A 35 -21.86 1.18 8.75
C LYS A 35 -21.74 1.87 10.11
N ASN A 36 -20.52 2.05 10.60
CA ASN A 36 -20.20 2.76 11.84
C ASN A 36 -18.77 3.32 11.81
N ASN A 37 -18.43 4.12 12.82
CA ASN A 37 -17.12 4.77 12.94
C ASN A 37 -15.98 3.78 13.12
N ASP A 38 -16.19 2.67 13.84
CA ASP A 38 -15.15 1.68 14.09
C ASP A 38 -14.73 0.96 12.80
N GLU A 39 -15.71 0.59 11.97
CA GLU A 39 -15.48 0.03 10.64
C GLU A 39 -14.76 1.03 9.74
N HIS A 40 -15.16 2.31 9.77
CA HIS A 40 -14.52 3.37 8.99
C HIS A 40 -13.06 3.56 9.37
N MET A 41 -12.79 3.66 10.67
CA MET A 41 -11.43 3.82 11.20
C MET A 41 -10.58 2.57 10.96
N GLY A 42 -11.16 1.38 11.09
CA GLY A 42 -10.49 0.12 10.77
C GLY A 42 -10.07 0.06 9.29
N TYR A 43 -10.96 0.46 8.39
CA TYR A 43 -10.66 0.53 6.96
C TYR A 43 -9.56 1.56 6.65
N ILE A 44 -9.65 2.77 7.18
CA ILE A 44 -8.63 3.81 7.02
C ILE A 44 -7.26 3.30 7.50
N LYS A 45 -7.21 2.67 8.66
CA LYS A 45 -5.97 2.11 9.21
C LYS A 45 -5.38 1.04 8.29
N GLY A 46 -6.20 0.10 7.82
CA GLY A 46 -5.77 -0.98 6.93
C GLY A 46 -5.21 -0.45 5.61
N VAL A 47 -5.91 0.49 4.98
CA VAL A 47 -5.46 1.13 3.74
C VAL A 47 -4.11 1.82 3.93
N ARG A 48 -3.95 2.61 5.01
CA ARG A 48 -2.69 3.30 5.31
C ARG A 48 -1.53 2.33 5.51
N GLU A 49 -1.77 1.19 6.17
CA GLU A 49 -0.75 0.17 6.37
C GLU A 49 -0.32 -0.47 5.04
N VAL A 50 -1.28 -0.80 4.16
CA VAL A 50 -0.98 -1.37 2.85
C VAL A 50 -0.19 -0.38 1.99
N LEU A 51 -0.64 0.88 1.88
CA LEU A 51 0.07 1.92 1.13
C LEU A 51 1.50 2.13 1.67
N GLY A 52 1.66 2.16 3.00
CA GLY A 52 2.97 2.29 3.63
C GLY A 52 3.92 1.14 3.28
N ARG A 53 3.43 -0.10 3.24
CA ARG A 53 4.24 -1.26 2.82
C ARG A 53 4.61 -1.20 1.34
N LEU A 54 3.69 -0.79 0.48
CA LEU A 54 3.95 -0.63 -0.96
C LEU A 54 5.00 0.44 -1.22
N ARG A 55 4.93 1.56 -0.49
CA ARG A 55 5.95 2.62 -0.54
C ARG A 55 7.32 2.12 -0.09
N ALA A 56 7.40 1.42 1.04
CA ALA A 56 8.66 0.85 1.51
C ALA A 56 9.28 -0.14 0.51
N ILE A 57 8.44 -0.96 -0.15
CA ILE A 57 8.88 -1.85 -1.22
C ILE A 57 9.42 -1.04 -2.41
N HIS A 58 8.70 0.00 -2.86
CA HIS A 58 9.14 0.87 -3.94
C HIS A 58 10.47 1.58 -3.63
N GLU A 59 10.61 2.14 -2.42
CA GLU A 59 11.83 2.80 -1.97
C GLU A 59 13.02 1.83 -1.94
N SER A 60 12.82 0.63 -1.41
CA SER A 60 13.88 -0.41 -1.40
C SER A 60 14.34 -0.86 -2.80
N GLN A 61 13.50 -0.67 -3.83
CA GLN A 61 13.87 -0.95 -5.23
C GLN A 61 14.78 0.13 -5.80
N ASN A 62 14.57 1.39 -5.40
CA ASN A 62 15.38 2.50 -5.87
C ASN A 62 16.73 2.57 -5.13
N GLU A 63 16.79 2.15 -3.87
CA GLU A 63 18.04 2.08 -3.08
C GLU A 63 19.01 0.98 -3.56
N GLN A 64 18.53 -0.03 -4.28
CA GLN A 64 19.36 -1.10 -4.87
C GLN A 64 19.86 -0.77 -6.28
N GLY A 65 19.53 0.42 -6.81
CA GLY A 65 19.85 0.87 -8.17
C GLY A 65 21.04 1.83 -8.31
N ASP A 66 21.71 2.19 -7.20
CA ASP A 66 22.94 3.01 -7.13
C ASP A 66 24.18 2.13 -6.82
#